data_AF-A0A6G0YAM0-F1
#
_entry.id   AF-A0A6G0YAM0-F1
#
_cell.length_a   1.000
_cell.length_b   1.000
_cell.length_c   1.000
_cell.angle_alpha   90.00
_cell.angle_beta   90.00
_cell.angle_gamma   90.00
#
_symmetry.space_group_name_H-M   'P 1'
#
loop_
_entity.id
_entity.type
_entity.pdbx_description
1 polymer ?
#
loop_
_entity_poly.entity_id
_entity_poly.type
_entity_poly.pdbx_seq_one_letter_code
_entity_poly.pdbx_strand_id
1 'polypeptide(L)'
;MITVIVSHATFIRSTNFDDRTGIDIHLVKRDVNDVNDDENSVESNEGFFYGITHFFQHHDKKDDDDDDDDEEKPDFITTFDILKLLDEQYAMQQFYCVINEDPCDEVGIRLKATIPEEINRNCERCTSTESSNIRRILNYVKKHYPQFWKRVEPIYKNKSTA
;
A
#
# COMPACT_ATOMS: atom_id res chain seq x y z
N MET A 1 17.08 16.33 53.99
CA MET A 1 16.42 15.06 53.60
C MET A 1 15.42 15.41 52.50
N ILE A 2 15.66 14.98 51.27
CA ILE A 2 14.80 15.29 50.11
C ILE A 2 14.03 14.01 49.79
N THR A 3 12.72 14.03 49.99
CA THR A 3 11.82 12.92 49.65
C THR A 3 11.46 12.99 48.17
N VAL A 4 11.89 12.01 47.39
CA VAL A 4 11.48 11.84 45.99
C VAL A 4 10.21 10.98 45.99
N ILE A 5 9.08 11.56 45.64
CA ILE A 5 7.80 10.86 45.52
C ILE A 5 7.68 10.36 44.08
N VAL A 6 7.81 9.06 43.87
CA VAL A 6 7.60 8.42 42.56
C VAL A 6 6.13 8.00 42.48
N SER A 7 5.34 8.76 41.73
CA SER A 7 3.94 8.42 41.44
C SER A 7 3.89 7.48 40.24
N HIS A 8 3.62 6.19 40.50
CA HIS A 8 3.28 5.23 39.45
C HIS A 8 1.80 5.40 39.09
N ALA A 9 1.50 5.79 37.85
CA ALA A 9 0.13 5.80 37.33
C ALA A 9 -0.21 4.40 36.81
N THR A 10 -1.06 3.66 37.52
CA THR A 10 -1.62 2.39 37.04
C THR A 10 -2.81 2.70 36.13
N PHE A 11 -2.64 2.50 34.83
CA PHE A 11 -3.72 2.61 33.84
C PHE A 11 -4.59 1.35 33.87
N ILE A 12 -5.75 1.44 34.51
CA ILE A 12 -6.83 0.45 34.38
C ILE A 12 -7.93 1.14 33.58
N ARG A 13 -8.19 0.69 32.35
CA ARG A 13 -9.46 1.00 31.66
C ARG A 13 -10.16 -0.28 31.25
N SER A 14 -11.26 -0.53 31.94
CA SER A 14 -12.22 -1.61 31.73
C SER A 14 -12.93 -1.48 30.39
N THR A 15 -13.16 -2.62 29.75
CA THR A 15 -14.07 -2.82 28.62
C THR A 15 -15.50 -3.05 29.14
N ASN A 16 -16.48 -2.40 28.53
CA ASN A 16 -17.93 -2.71 28.49
C ASN A 16 -18.61 -1.55 27.72
N PHE A 17 -19.71 -1.64 26.98
CA PHE A 17 -20.53 -2.69 26.35
C PHE A 17 -21.77 -1.90 25.83
N ASP A 18 -22.22 -2.19 24.60
CA ASP A 18 -23.51 -1.82 23.95
C ASP A 18 -23.84 -0.32 23.69
N ASP A 19 -24.60 0.12 22.67
CA ASP A 19 -25.57 -0.52 21.78
C ASP A 19 -25.76 0.25 20.44
N ARG A 20 -26.35 -0.46 19.48
CA ARG A 20 -26.89 -0.22 18.12
C ARG A 20 -27.39 1.17 17.67
N THR A 21 -27.07 1.48 16.40
CA THR A 21 -28.02 1.79 15.30
C THR A 21 -27.35 1.28 14.01
N GLY A 22 -27.80 0.29 13.24
CA GLY A 22 -29.15 0.12 12.70
C GLY A 22 -29.15 0.52 11.21
N ILE A 23 -28.56 -0.29 10.32
CA ILE A 23 -28.76 -0.21 8.87
C ILE A 23 -29.05 -1.64 8.40
N ASP A 24 -30.31 -1.89 8.06
CA ASP A 24 -30.80 -3.15 7.47
C ASP A 24 -30.18 -3.35 6.09
N ILE A 25 -29.32 -4.36 5.95
CA ILE A 25 -28.94 -4.90 4.65
C ILE A 25 -29.71 -6.20 4.48
N HIS A 26 -30.65 -6.15 3.55
CA HIS A 26 -31.60 -7.19 3.23
C HIS A 26 -30.90 -8.54 2.96
N LEU A 27 -31.28 -9.54 3.74
CA LEU A 27 -30.96 -10.96 3.58
C LEU A 27 -31.12 -11.44 2.13
N VAL A 28 -30.03 -11.87 1.50
CA VAL A 28 -30.07 -12.89 0.45
C VAL A 28 -29.72 -14.22 1.10
N LYS A 29 -30.76 -15.01 1.32
CA LYS A 29 -30.70 -16.41 1.75
C LYS A 29 -29.98 -17.20 0.65
N ARG A 30 -28.80 -17.74 0.96
CA ARG A 30 -28.23 -18.87 0.21
C ARG A 30 -28.35 -20.09 1.11
N ASP A 31 -29.21 -21.02 0.71
CA ASP A 31 -29.38 -22.29 1.38
C ASP A 31 -28.06 -23.08 1.27
N VAL A 32 -27.44 -23.34 2.41
CA VAL A 32 -26.28 -24.23 2.57
C VAL A 32 -26.84 -25.64 2.65
N ASN A 33 -26.62 -26.44 1.61
CA ASN A 33 -26.67 -27.89 1.73
C ASN A 33 -25.36 -28.37 2.36
N ASP A 34 -25.58 -29.30 3.27
CA ASP A 34 -24.73 -29.76 4.35
C ASP A 34 -23.74 -30.86 3.88
N VAL A 35 -22.77 -31.16 4.76
CA VAL A 35 -22.01 -32.43 4.86
C VAL A 35 -20.70 -32.57 4.05
N ASN A 36 -19.57 -32.27 4.68
CA ASN A 36 -18.71 -33.28 5.36
C ASN A 36 -17.48 -32.60 6.00
N ASP A 37 -17.44 -32.66 7.32
CA ASP A 37 -16.24 -32.44 8.13
C ASP A 37 -15.30 -33.64 7.99
N ASP A 38 -14.06 -33.38 7.59
CA ASP A 38 -12.93 -34.22 7.97
C ASP A 38 -11.83 -33.29 8.50
N GLU A 39 -11.57 -33.44 9.80
CA GLU A 39 -10.54 -32.74 10.55
C GLU A 39 -9.15 -33.02 9.95
N ASN A 40 -8.39 -31.97 9.64
CA ASN A 40 -6.98 -31.98 10.04
C ASN A 40 -6.45 -30.57 10.32
N SER A 41 -5.77 -30.49 11.45
CA SER A 41 -5.05 -29.35 12.01
C SER A 41 -4.16 -28.59 11.02
N VAL A 42 -4.13 -27.25 11.14
CA VAL A 42 -2.94 -26.44 11.48
C VAL A 42 -3.33 -24.97 11.44
N GLU A 43 -3.11 -24.29 12.56
CA GLU A 43 -3.22 -22.85 12.74
C GLU A 43 -2.21 -22.14 11.84
N SER A 44 -2.68 -21.30 10.91
CA SER A 44 -1.86 -20.28 10.24
C SER A 44 -2.74 -19.15 9.71
N ASN A 45 -2.44 -17.97 10.19
CA ASN A 45 -2.89 -16.65 9.80
C ASN A 45 -2.51 -16.30 8.35
N GLU A 46 -3.15 -16.93 7.38
CA GLU A 46 -2.91 -16.73 5.94
C GLU A 46 -4.24 -16.35 5.24
N GLY A 47 -4.96 -15.38 5.78
CA GLY A 47 -6.21 -14.86 5.20
C GLY A 47 -6.07 -13.60 4.36
N PHE A 48 -4.88 -12.98 4.31
CA PHE A 48 -4.63 -11.74 3.56
C PHE A 48 -3.97 -11.98 2.19
N PHE A 49 -3.32 -13.13 1.98
CA PHE A 49 -2.57 -13.42 0.75
C PHE A 49 -3.24 -14.42 -0.21
N TYR A 50 -4.25 -15.18 0.23
CA TYR A 50 -4.95 -16.16 -0.61
C TYR A 50 -6.01 -15.59 -1.58
N GLY A 51 -6.07 -14.26 -1.72
CA GLY A 51 -6.77 -13.59 -2.83
C GLY A 51 -5.86 -13.28 -4.03
N ILE A 52 -4.54 -13.52 -3.93
CA ILE A 52 -3.57 -13.06 -4.94
C ILE A 52 -3.17 -14.19 -5.91
N THR A 53 -3.38 -15.46 -5.54
CA THR A 53 -2.87 -16.61 -6.31
C THR A 53 -3.80 -17.11 -7.41
N HIS A 54 -5.02 -16.57 -7.55
CA HIS A 54 -5.88 -16.89 -8.70
C HIS A 54 -5.75 -15.89 -9.87
N PHE A 55 -4.84 -14.91 -9.77
CA PHE A 55 -4.52 -13.97 -10.84
C PHE A 55 -3.36 -14.44 -11.74
N PHE A 56 -2.59 -15.45 -11.31
CA PHE A 56 -1.41 -15.94 -12.03
C PHE A 56 -1.68 -17.31 -12.66
N GLN A 57 -2.55 -17.36 -13.69
CA GLN A 57 -2.66 -18.52 -14.56
C GLN A 57 -2.50 -18.08 -16.03
N HIS A 58 -1.28 -18.31 -16.54
CA HIS A 58 -0.85 -18.46 -17.93
C HIS A 58 -1.72 -17.89 -19.08
N HIS A 59 -1.09 -17.07 -19.91
CA HIS A 59 -1.21 -17.22 -21.36
C HIS A 59 0.12 -16.86 -22.05
N ASP A 60 0.95 -17.88 -22.28
CA ASP A 60 1.85 -17.86 -23.43
C ASP A 60 0.96 -17.97 -24.67
N LYS A 61 0.88 -16.92 -25.48
CA LYS A 61 0.45 -17.05 -26.87
C LYS A 61 1.32 -16.17 -27.76
N LYS A 62 1.91 -16.85 -28.72
CA LYS A 62 2.60 -16.32 -29.88
C LYS A 62 1.64 -16.35 -31.06
N ASP A 63 1.78 -15.31 -31.87
CA ASP A 63 1.53 -15.21 -33.31
C ASP A 63 0.08 -14.93 -33.80
N ASP A 64 0.04 -13.84 -34.57
CA ASP A 64 -0.75 -13.52 -35.77
C ASP A 64 -2.12 -12.80 -35.66
N ASP A 65 -2.09 -11.54 -36.14
CA ASP A 65 -3.16 -10.70 -36.73
C ASP A 65 -4.54 -10.69 -36.05
N ASP A 66 -4.75 -9.78 -35.11
CA ASP A 66 -6.06 -9.18 -34.80
C ASP A 66 -5.83 -7.71 -34.41
N ASP A 67 -6.70 -6.81 -34.87
CA ASP A 67 -6.64 -5.37 -34.60
C ASP A 67 -6.50 -5.11 -33.08
N ASP A 68 -5.27 -4.79 -32.65
CA ASP A 68 -4.95 -4.42 -31.27
C ASP A 68 -5.70 -3.11 -30.95
N ASP A 69 -6.88 -3.23 -30.35
CA ASP A 69 -7.38 -2.20 -29.45
C ASP A 69 -6.30 -2.03 -28.37
N ASP A 70 -5.41 -1.05 -28.55
CA ASP A 70 -4.41 -0.63 -27.58
C ASP A 70 -5.13 -0.34 -26.25
N GLU A 71 -5.27 -1.37 -25.40
CA GLU A 71 -5.85 -1.24 -24.08
C GLU A 71 -4.86 -0.43 -23.25
N GLU A 72 -5.05 0.89 -23.27
CA GLU A 72 -4.20 1.87 -22.60
C GLU A 72 -4.29 1.62 -21.09
N LYS A 73 -3.37 0.80 -20.56
CA LYS A 73 -3.24 0.58 -19.13
C LYS A 73 -3.10 1.95 -18.46
N PRO A 74 -4.02 2.32 -17.55
CA PRO A 74 -3.97 3.63 -16.92
C PRO A 74 -2.69 3.77 -16.09
N ASP A 75 -2.04 4.93 -16.22
CA ASP A 75 -0.82 5.25 -15.46
C ASP A 75 -1.10 5.22 -13.96
N PHE A 76 -0.32 4.42 -13.23
CA PHE A 76 -0.46 4.34 -11.79
C PHE A 76 0.11 5.57 -11.08
N ILE A 77 1.14 6.23 -11.61
CA ILE A 77 1.56 7.58 -11.17
C ILE A 77 1.38 8.61 -12.28
N THR A 78 0.60 9.65 -12.00
CA THR A 78 0.16 10.61 -13.01
C THR A 78 0.88 11.95 -12.87
N THR A 79 0.78 12.78 -13.90
CA THR A 79 1.27 14.17 -13.84
C THR A 79 0.56 14.98 -12.75
N PHE A 80 -0.71 14.68 -12.45
CA PHE A 80 -1.47 15.37 -11.40
C PHE A 80 -0.89 15.10 -10.00
N ASP A 81 -0.34 13.90 -9.78
CA ASP A 81 0.34 13.55 -8.53
C ASP A 81 1.56 14.44 -8.30
N ILE A 82 2.31 14.73 -9.38
CA ILE A 82 3.43 15.66 -9.34
C ILE A 82 2.96 17.06 -8.91
N LEU A 83 1.85 17.54 -9.48
CA LEU A 83 1.32 18.88 -9.18
C LEU A 83 0.89 19.02 -7.73
N LYS A 84 0.26 17.98 -7.16
CA LYS A 84 -0.11 17.96 -5.74
C LYS A 84 1.10 18.04 -4.82
N LEU A 85 2.18 17.34 -5.17
CA LEU A 85 3.44 17.34 -4.40
C LEU A 85 4.22 18.66 -4.46
N LEU A 86 3.76 19.64 -5.25
CA LEU A 86 4.31 20.99 -5.22
C LEU A 86 3.86 21.79 -3.99
N ASP A 87 2.74 21.41 -3.37
CA ASP A 87 2.33 21.95 -2.09
C ASP A 87 3.18 21.32 -0.97
N GLU A 88 3.91 22.15 -0.23
CA GLU A 88 4.85 21.68 0.79
C GLU A 88 4.16 20.92 1.93
N GLN A 89 2.99 21.40 2.38
CA GLN A 89 2.26 20.76 3.47
C GLN A 89 1.77 19.36 3.05
N TYR A 90 1.19 19.26 1.87
CA TYR A 90 0.75 17.99 1.31
C TYR A 90 1.93 17.05 1.04
N ALA A 91 3.01 17.54 0.45
CA ALA A 91 4.21 16.75 0.19
C ALA A 91 4.78 16.14 1.48
N MET A 92 4.85 16.92 2.56
CA MET A 92 5.31 16.42 3.86
C MET A 92 4.42 15.31 4.42
N GLN A 93 3.10 15.37 4.26
CA GLN A 93 2.21 14.27 4.65
C GLN A 93 2.51 12.99 3.85
N GLN A 94 2.68 13.11 2.54
CA GLN A 94 3.02 11.96 1.70
C GLN A 94 4.39 11.37 2.05
N PHE A 95 5.33 12.23 2.41
CA PHE A 95 6.66 11.84 2.86
C PHE A 95 6.61 10.97 4.12
N TYR A 96 5.86 11.38 5.15
CA TYR A 96 5.68 10.57 6.35
C TYR A 96 4.94 9.25 6.07
N CYS A 97 3.95 9.25 5.17
CA CYS A 97 3.31 8.03 4.69
C CYS A 97 4.30 7.04 4.06
N VAL A 98 5.17 7.53 3.17
CA VAL A 98 6.16 6.73 2.44
C VAL A 98 7.11 6.02 3.41
N ILE A 99 7.48 6.67 4.51
CA ILE A 99 8.32 6.07 5.56
C ILE A 99 7.56 5.32 6.65
N ASN A 100 6.23 5.19 6.54
CA ASN A 100 5.34 4.54 7.52
C ASN A 100 5.22 5.27 8.87
N GLU A 101 5.44 6.58 8.91
CA GLU A 101 5.26 7.39 10.12
C GLU A 101 3.85 7.99 10.22
N ASP A 102 3.14 8.13 9.10
CA ASP A 102 1.76 8.63 9.02
C ASP A 102 0.88 7.76 8.09
N PRO A 103 -0.46 7.87 8.17
CA PRO A 103 -1.35 7.19 7.22
C PRO A 103 -1.18 7.72 5.80
N CYS A 104 -1.37 6.83 4.82
CA CYS A 104 -1.29 7.16 3.41
C CYS A 104 -2.67 7.48 2.83
N ASP A 105 -2.73 8.48 1.96
CA ASP A 105 -3.84 8.64 1.03
C ASP A 105 -3.56 7.87 -0.28
N GLU A 106 -4.44 8.01 -1.27
CA GLU A 106 -4.28 7.34 -2.56
C GLU A 106 -2.96 7.69 -3.25
N VAL A 107 -2.51 8.95 -3.19
CA VAL A 107 -1.25 9.37 -3.83
C VAL A 107 -0.07 8.75 -3.09
N GLY A 108 -0.09 8.77 -1.76
CA GLY A 108 0.92 8.16 -0.92
C GLY A 108 1.04 6.65 -1.15
N ILE A 109 -0.09 5.94 -1.30
CA ILE A 109 -0.11 4.51 -1.62
C ILE A 109 0.54 4.26 -2.99
N ARG A 110 0.20 5.08 -4.00
CA ARG A 110 0.80 4.93 -5.34
C ARG A 110 2.29 5.18 -5.33
N LEU A 111 2.74 6.26 -4.67
CA LEU A 111 4.18 6.52 -4.48
C LEU A 111 4.88 5.36 -3.80
N LYS A 112 4.32 4.81 -2.72
CA LYS A 112 4.91 3.72 -1.96
C LYS A 112 5.10 2.45 -2.77
N ALA A 113 4.22 2.20 -3.74
CA ALA A 113 4.31 1.08 -4.67
C ALA A 113 5.27 1.35 -5.85
N THR A 114 5.29 2.57 -6.42
CA THR A 114 6.14 2.89 -7.59
C THR A 114 7.61 3.16 -7.22
N ILE A 115 7.87 3.75 -6.04
CA ILE A 115 9.24 4.06 -5.58
C ILE A 115 10.19 2.84 -5.61
N PRO A 116 9.84 1.66 -5.04
CA PRO A 116 10.73 0.50 -5.10
C PRO A 116 10.92 -0.03 -6.53
N GLU A 117 9.92 0.08 -7.40
CA GLU A 117 10.04 -0.33 -8.79
C GLU A 117 11.05 0.56 -9.54
N GLU A 118 11.00 1.88 -9.37
CA GLU A 118 11.96 2.80 -9.99
C GLU A 118 13.39 2.64 -9.40
N ILE A 119 13.53 2.51 -8.07
CA ILE A 119 14.86 2.45 -7.43
C ILE A 119 15.54 1.09 -7.64
N ASN A 120 14.80 -0.02 -7.53
CA ASN A 120 15.39 -1.36 -7.52
C ASN A 120 15.30 -2.09 -8.86
N ARG A 121 14.25 -1.82 -9.64
CA ARG A 121 13.97 -2.52 -10.90
C ARG A 121 14.00 -1.60 -12.11
N ASN A 122 14.41 -0.34 -11.94
CA ASN A 122 14.47 0.65 -13.00
C ASN A 122 13.12 0.83 -13.75
N CYS A 123 12.00 0.61 -13.02
CA CYS A 123 10.63 0.66 -13.51
C CYS A 123 10.28 -0.30 -14.65
N GLU A 124 10.82 -1.53 -14.65
CA GLU A 124 10.53 -2.54 -15.70
C GLU A 124 9.03 -2.79 -15.95
N ARG A 125 8.20 -2.68 -14.92
CA ARG A 125 6.73 -2.91 -15.00
C ARG A 125 5.90 -1.64 -15.18
N CYS A 126 6.54 -0.48 -15.22
CA CYS A 126 5.89 0.81 -15.33
C CYS A 126 5.65 1.16 -16.81
N THR A 127 4.66 2.01 -17.08
CA THR A 127 4.55 2.64 -18.40
C THR A 127 5.69 3.65 -18.60
N SER A 128 5.95 4.06 -19.85
CA SER A 128 6.96 5.09 -20.15
C SER A 128 6.65 6.42 -19.43
N THR A 129 5.38 6.79 -19.41
CA THR A 129 4.88 8.00 -18.74
C THR A 129 5.02 7.88 -17.22
N GLU A 130 4.65 6.73 -16.66
CA GLU A 130 4.78 6.43 -15.23
C GLU A 130 6.25 6.54 -14.77
N SER A 131 7.19 5.90 -15.50
CA SER A 131 8.63 5.98 -15.19
C SER A 131 9.16 7.42 -15.27
N SER A 132 8.73 8.19 -16.28
CA SER A 132 9.09 9.60 -16.40
C SER A 132 8.57 10.43 -15.21
N ASN A 133 7.32 10.18 -14.80
CA ASN A 133 6.67 10.89 -13.70
C ASN A 133 7.34 10.56 -12.35
N ILE A 134 7.56 9.28 -12.04
CA ILE A 134 8.24 8.91 -10.79
C ILE A 134 9.66 9.48 -10.74
N ARG A 135 10.42 9.44 -11.85
CA ARG A 135 11.76 10.06 -11.91
C ARG A 135 11.72 11.55 -11.61
N ARG A 136 10.73 12.27 -12.14
CA ARG A 136 10.54 13.71 -11.86
C ARG A 136 10.27 13.94 -10.37
N ILE A 137 9.40 13.14 -9.76
CA ILE A 137 9.10 13.20 -8.32
C ILE A 137 10.37 12.94 -7.51
N LEU A 138 11.09 11.85 -7.79
CA LEU A 138 12.33 11.51 -7.08
C LEU A 138 13.39 12.61 -7.20
N ASN A 139 13.56 13.19 -8.40
CA ASN A 139 14.51 14.28 -8.62
C ASN A 139 14.10 15.56 -7.89
N TYR A 140 12.80 15.88 -7.87
CA TYR A 140 12.27 16.99 -7.10
C TYR A 140 12.53 16.80 -5.60
N VAL A 141 12.24 15.62 -5.05
CA VAL A 141 12.48 15.30 -3.63
C VAL A 141 13.96 15.38 -3.29
N LYS A 142 14.85 14.80 -4.12
CA LYS A 142 16.31 14.89 -3.92
C LYS A 142 16.82 16.33 -3.90
N LYS A 143 16.27 17.18 -4.76
CA LYS A 143 16.69 18.58 -4.90
C LYS A 143 16.16 19.48 -3.78
N HIS A 144 14.89 19.35 -3.43
CA HIS A 144 14.20 20.26 -2.51
C HIS A 144 14.14 19.74 -1.07
N TYR A 145 14.13 18.41 -0.87
CA TYR A 145 14.02 17.76 0.44
C TYR A 145 15.12 16.71 0.67
N PRO A 146 16.42 17.09 0.55
CA PRO A 146 17.52 16.14 0.61
C PRO A 146 17.64 15.41 1.96
N GLN A 147 17.24 16.04 3.06
CA GLN A 147 17.27 15.42 4.39
C GLN A 147 16.22 14.31 4.52
N PHE A 148 15.05 14.50 3.90
CA PHE A 148 14.02 13.47 3.83
C PHE A 148 14.46 12.32 2.92
N TRP A 149 15.05 12.64 1.74
CA TRP A 149 15.55 11.62 0.81
C TRP A 149 16.56 10.66 1.46
N LYS A 150 17.45 11.17 2.32
CA LYS A 150 18.41 10.35 3.08
C LYS A 150 17.75 9.30 3.99
N ARG A 151 16.50 9.52 4.41
CA ARG A 151 15.72 8.54 5.18
C ARG A 151 15.01 7.55 4.29
N VAL A 152 14.44 8.02 3.18
CA VAL A 152 13.69 7.18 2.22
C VAL A 152 14.61 6.19 1.49
N GLU A 153 15.71 6.67 0.94
CA GLU A 153 16.61 5.86 0.10
C GLU A 153 17.02 4.53 0.74
N PRO A 154 17.50 4.46 2.01
CA PRO A 154 17.85 3.19 2.63
C PRO A 154 16.64 2.28 2.87
N ILE A 155 15.44 2.82 3.13
CA ILE A 155 14.21 2.03 3.37
C ILE A 155 13.82 1.22 2.14
N TYR A 156 14.05 1.77 0.93
CA TYR A 156 13.62 1.11 -0.31
C TYR A 156 14.74 0.34 -1.01
N LYS A 157 16.01 0.79 -0.91
CA LYS A 157 17.15 0.08 -1.53
C LYS A 157 17.42 -1.29 -0.92
N ASN A 158 17.20 -1.47 0.38
CA ASN A 158 17.52 -2.72 1.07
C ASN A 158 16.38 -3.75 1.05
N LYS A 159 15.17 -3.37 0.61
CA LYS A 159 13.98 -4.22 0.61
C LYS A 159 13.83 -5.13 -0.62
N SER A 160 14.77 -5.11 -1.57
CA SER A 160 14.76 -6.01 -2.74
C SER A 160 15.18 -7.46 -2.43
N THR A 161 15.18 -7.85 -1.15
CA THR A 161 15.54 -9.20 -0.70
C THR A 161 14.33 -9.92 -0.12
N ALA A 162 13.47 -10.43 -1.01
CA ALA A 162 12.53 -11.51 -0.75
C ALA A 162 12.09 -12.11 -2.08
#